data_AF-A0A562JBN6-F1
#
_entry.id   AF-A0A562JBN6-F1
#
_cell.length_a   1.000
_cell.length_b   1.000
_cell.length_c   1.000
_cell.angle_alpha   90.00
_cell.angle_beta   90.00
_cell.angle_gamma   90.00
#
_symmetry.space_group_name_H-M   'P 1'
#
loop_
_entity.id
_entity.type
_entity.pdbx_description
1 polymer ?
#
loop_
_entity_poly.entity_id
_entity_poly.type
_entity_poly.pdbx_seq_one_letter_code
_entity_poly.pdbx_strand_id
1 'polypeptide(L)' 'MNKDIKNMIFKSIGLAMGIATLVLTVMKSLESKSAITLLSIGLICLAINELETKK' A
#
# COMPACT_ATOMS: atom_id res chain seq x y z
N MET A 1 3.08 23.69 -2.46
CA MET A 1 2.85 22.44 -3.22
C MET A 1 1.40 22.06 -3.07
N ASN A 2 0.63 22.08 -4.16
CA ASN A 2 -0.84 21.93 -4.15
C ASN A 2 -1.27 20.62 -3.48
N LYS A 3 -2.34 20.66 -2.68
CA LYS A 3 -2.85 19.53 -1.88
C LYS A 3 -3.22 18.34 -2.78
N ASP A 4 -3.66 18.62 -4.00
CA ASP A 4 -4.01 17.64 -5.04
C ASP A 4 -2.81 16.81 -5.51
N ILE A 5 -1.65 17.43 -5.66
CA ILE A 5 -0.43 16.75 -6.12
C ILE A 5 0.08 15.80 -5.02
N LYS A 6 0.03 16.24 -3.76
CA LYS A 6 0.38 15.37 -2.62
C LYS A 6 -0.53 14.14 -2.56
N ASN A 7 -1.84 14.34 -2.70
CA ASN A 7 -2.80 13.24 -2.66
C ASN A 7 -2.61 12.24 -3.82
N MET A 8 -2.35 12.76 -5.03
CA MET A 8 -2.06 11.94 -6.19
C MET A 8 -0.80 11.09 -6.01
N ILE A 9 0.25 11.67 -5.42
CA ILE A 9 1.51 10.97 -5.14
C ILE A 9 1.30 9.86 -4.09
N PHE A 10 0.63 10.16 -2.98
CA PHE A 10 0.34 9.15 -1.95
C PHE A 10 -0.48 7.99 -2.48
N LYS A 11 -1.51 8.27 -3.27
CA LYS A 11 -2.36 7.26 -3.90
C LYS A 11 -1.59 6.41 -4.92
N SER A 12 -0.71 7.04 -5.71
CA SER A 12 0.13 6.34 -6.68
C SER A 12 1.15 5.42 -6.00
N ILE A 13 1.74 5.87 -4.89
CA ILE A 13 2.67 5.07 -4.09
C ILE A 13 1.95 3.87 -3.45
N GLY A 14 0.73 4.08 -2.93
CA GLY A 14 -0.09 3.00 -2.40
C GLY A 14 -0.40 1.91 -3.43
N LEU A 15 -0.78 2.33 -4.65
CA LEU A 15 -1.02 1.40 -5.75
C LEU A 15 0.26 0.62 -6.13
N ALA A 16 1.40 1.31 -6.22
CA ALA A 16 2.69 0.68 -6.52
C ALA A 16 3.12 -0.33 -5.45
N MET A 17 2.92 -0.01 -4.17
CA MET A 17 3.24 -0.89 -3.04
C MET A 17 2.36 -2.15 -3.04
N GLY A 18 1.08 -2.03 -3.42
CA GLY A 18 0.18 -3.18 -3.60
C GLY A 18 0.58 -4.11 -4.76
N ILE A 19 0.99 -3.55 -5.90
CA ILE A 19 1.43 -4.37 -7.05
C ILE A 19 2.77 -5.06 -6.77
N ALA A 20 3.75 -4.36 -6.19
CA ALA A 20 5.07 -4.93 -5.89
C ALA A 20 4.97 -6.14 -4.94
N THR A 21 4.10 -6.05 -3.95
CA THR A 21 3.93 -7.07 -2.92
C THR A 21 3.13 -8.27 -3.43
N LEU A 22 2.19 -8.06 -4.36
CA LEU A 22 1.55 -9.14 -5.12
C LEU A 22 2.59 -9.91 -5.94
N VAL A 23 3.47 -9.22 -6.68
CA VAL A 23 4.52 -9.85 -7.49
C VAL A 23 5.50 -10.64 -6.61
N LEU A 24 5.96 -10.06 -5.49
CA LEU A 24 6.85 -10.75 -4.54
C LEU A 24 6.20 -11.98 -3.90
N THR A 25 4.88 -11.94 -3.69
CA THR A 25 4.10 -13.09 -3.21
C THR A 25 4.03 -14.21 -4.26
N VAL A 26 3.83 -13.86 -5.53
CA VAL A 26 3.80 -14.82 -6.65
C VAL A 26 5.18 -15.45 -6.87
N MET A 27 6.27 -14.70 -6.68
CA MET A 27 7.64 -15.22 -6.79
C MET A 27 8.05 -16.18 -5.66
N LYS A 28 7.19 -16.41 -4.65
CA LYS A 28 7.44 -17.34 -3.52
C LYS A 28 8.76 -17.07 -2.75
N SER A 29 9.35 -15.88 -2.92
CA SER A 29 10.52 -15.39 -2.18
C SER A 29 10.22 -15.12 -0.70
N LEU A 30 8.93 -15.09 -0.32
CA LEU A 30 8.47 -15.04 1.06
C LEU A 30 7.40 -16.10 1.28
N GLU A 31 7.35 -16.68 2.48
CA GLU A 31 6.26 -17.55 2.91
C GLU A 31 4.95 -16.76 2.77
N SER A 32 4.14 -17.14 1.79
CA SER A 32 3.03 -16.34 1.26
C SER A 32 2.08 -15.90 2.37
N LYS A 33 1.94 -16.72 3.41
CA LYS A 33 1.11 -16.43 4.59
C LYS A 33 1.63 -15.26 5.41
N SER A 34 2.94 -15.20 5.66
CA SER A 34 3.58 -14.12 6.42
C SER A 34 3.65 -12.81 5.62
N ALA A 35 3.94 -12.92 4.33
CA ALA A 35 3.93 -11.79 3.39
C ALA A 35 2.54 -11.15 3.27
N ILE A 36 1.48 -11.96 3.10
CA ILE A 36 0.10 -11.45 3.03
C ILE A 36 -0.29 -10.75 4.33
N THR A 37 0.11 -11.29 5.50
CA THR A 37 -0.26 -10.68 6.79
C THR A 37 0.43 -9.34 7.01
N LEU A 38 1.74 -9.25 6.74
CA LEU A 38 2.48 -7.98 6.84
C LEU A 38 2.00 -6.96 5.81
N LEU A 39 1.69 -7.41 4.59
CA LEU A 39 1.11 -6.57 3.54
C LEU A 39 -0.26 -6.01 3.94
N SER A 40 -1.14 -6.87 4.47
CA SER A 40 -2.49 -6.49 4.89
C SER A 40 -2.43 -5.44 6.00
N ILE A 41 -1.54 -5.59 6.98
CA ILE A 41 -1.36 -4.61 8.06
C ILE A 41 -0.89 -3.26 7.49
N GLY A 42 0.08 -3.27 6.57
CA GLY A 42 0.55 -2.05 5.90
C GLY A 42 -0.54 -1.35 5.08
N LEU A 43 -1.36 -2.12 4.35
CA LEU A 43 -2.49 -1.59 3.58
C LEU A 43 -3.60 -1.02 4.48
N ILE A 44 -3.89 -1.66 5.61
CA ILE A 44 -4.89 -1.16 6.56
C ILE A 44 -4.43 0.17 7.16
N CYS A 45 -3.17 0.29 7.58
CA CYS A 45 -2.63 1.57 8.06
C CYS A 45 -2.65 2.66 6.98
N LEU A 46 -2.31 2.31 5.74
CA LEU A 46 -2.35 3.25 4.62
C LEU A 46 -3.79 3.71 4.31
N ALA A 47 -4.75 2.79 4.34
CA ALA A 47 -6.16 3.08 4.16
C ALA A 47 -6.71 3.98 5.26
N ILE A 48 -6.35 3.73 6.53
CA ILE A 48 -6.75 4.60 7.66
C ILE A 48 -6.19 6.02 7.46
N ASN A 49 -4.93 6.15 7.08
CA ASN A 49 -4.31 7.45 6.82
C ASN A 49 -4.93 8.18 5.62
N GLU A 50 -5.27 7.46 4.54
CA GLU A 50 -6.03 8.05 3.41
C GLU A 50 -7.45 8.46 3.83
N LEU A 51 -8.11 7.72 4.72
CA LEU A 51 -9.43 8.08 5.22
C LEU A 51 -9.39 9.32 6.13
N GLU A 52 -8.35 9.46 6.96
CA GLU A 52 -8.12 10.68 7.75
C GLU A 52 -7.75 11.88 6.89
N THR A 53 -6.92 11.70 5.85
CA THR A 53 -6.47 12.81 4.99
C THR A 53 -7.57 13.34 4.05
N LYS A 54 -8.61 12.54 3.80
CA LYS A 54 -9.76 12.89 2.96
C LYS A 54 -10.90 13.58 3.72
N LYS A 55 -10.73 13.83 5.02
CA LYS A 55 -11.55 14.74 5.85
C LYS A 55 -11.08 16.19 5.70
#